data_AF-A0A382ET22-F1
#
_entry.id   AF-A0A382ET22-F1
#
_cell.length_a   1.000
_cell.length_b   1.000
_cell.length_c   1.000
_cell.angle_alpha   90.00
_cell.angle_beta   90.00
_cell.angle_gamma   90.00
#
_symmetry.space_group_name_H-M   'P 1'
#
loop_
_entity.id
_entity.type
_entity.pdbx_description
1 polymer ?
#
loop_
_entity_poly.entity_id
_entity_poly.type
_entity_poly.pdbx_seq_one_letter_code
_entity_poly.pdbx_strand_id
1 'polypeptide(L)'
;MAPFDGKLTNTISPLIEGQVPDFVQAEHPIFVNFLKTYYEFLEAGELQVTVVIDSLRMETISDSFIISEGDVPVKFNTEIGTGSTGKFDVGETITGRISKAIATVLVDDLTNTVQPRLFISSQQKFEEGEIVDGATSGAQATITKYRGNPIQNIQQLLEYANTDNTTTRFLDEMYNQFLEAIPKSLASGTSKRDLVKSINDLYAAKGTSEGHKFFLRLMFAEEAEIVYP
;
A
#
# COMPACT_ATOMS: atom_id res chain seq x y z
N MET A 1 -0.88 21.80 -11.02
CA MET A 1 -0.65 21.14 -9.72
C MET A 1 -0.01 19.80 -10.02
N ALA A 2 1.17 19.49 -9.46
CA ALA A 2 1.85 18.24 -9.75
C ALA A 2 1.00 17.05 -9.26
N PRO A 3 1.00 15.90 -9.97
CA PRO A 3 0.33 14.70 -9.49
C PRO A 3 0.95 14.29 -8.15
N PHE A 4 0.09 13.97 -7.17
CA PHE A 4 0.53 13.51 -5.86
C PHE A 4 1.41 12.27 -6.02
N ASP A 5 2.69 12.36 -5.62
CA ASP A 5 3.63 11.24 -5.73
C ASP A 5 3.46 10.26 -4.55
N GLY A 6 2.88 10.71 -3.43
CA GLY A 6 2.67 9.89 -2.24
C GLY A 6 3.97 9.36 -1.63
N LYS A 7 5.11 9.91 -2.03
CA LYS A 7 6.45 9.62 -1.49
C LYS A 7 6.85 10.66 -0.46
N LEU A 8 7.66 10.26 0.51
CA LEU A 8 8.25 11.17 1.48
C LEU A 8 9.24 12.12 0.77
N THR A 9 9.04 13.43 0.92
CA THR A 9 9.83 14.46 0.23
C THR A 9 11.01 14.95 1.05
N ASN A 10 10.83 15.11 2.37
CA ASN A 10 11.89 15.54 3.28
C ASN A 10 12.29 14.39 4.21
N THR A 11 13.42 13.77 3.92
CA THR A 11 14.06 12.75 4.76
C THR A 11 15.12 13.40 5.65
N ILE A 12 15.16 12.96 6.91
CA ILE A 12 16.12 13.35 7.93
C ILE A 12 17.36 12.45 7.84
N SER A 13 17.21 11.22 7.34
CA SER A 13 18.29 10.24 7.13
C SER A 13 19.59 10.81 6.51
N PRO A 14 19.55 11.62 5.42
CA PRO A 14 20.76 12.20 4.82
C PRO A 14 21.34 13.40 5.59
N LEU A 15 20.61 13.99 6.53
CA LEU A 15 21.05 15.17 7.30
C LEU A 15 21.87 14.80 8.55
N ILE A 16 21.85 13.53 8.95
CA ILE A 16 22.52 13.06 10.18
C ILE A 16 24.03 13.23 10.11
N GLU A 17 24.66 12.98 8.96
CA GLU A 17 26.12 13.13 8.78
C GLU A 17 26.60 14.57 9.01
N GLY A 18 25.74 15.58 8.86
CA GLY A 18 26.07 16.98 9.15
C GLY A 18 25.74 17.43 10.57
N GLN A 19 25.04 16.61 11.36
CA GLN A 19 24.62 16.93 12.73
C GLN A 19 25.48 16.27 13.80
N VAL A 20 26.20 15.20 13.46
CA VAL A 20 27.12 14.53 14.41
C VAL A 20 28.47 15.25 14.42
N PRO A 21 29.01 15.61 15.60
CA PRO A 21 30.35 16.17 15.71
C PRO A 21 31.44 15.25 15.13
N ASP A 22 32.49 15.84 14.55
CA ASP A 22 33.58 15.12 13.86
C ASP A 22 34.24 14.01 14.72
N PHE A 23 34.30 14.18 16.04
CA PHE A 23 34.88 13.17 16.94
C PHE A 23 34.07 11.86 16.94
N VAL A 24 32.74 11.93 16.83
CA VAL A 24 31.88 10.75 16.78
C VAL A 24 32.01 10.04 15.44
N GLN A 25 32.22 10.80 14.36
CA GLN A 25 32.44 10.24 13.02
C GLN A 25 33.77 9.50 12.92
N ALA A 26 34.82 10.03 13.57
CA ALA A 26 36.14 9.44 13.57
C ALA A 26 36.28 8.23 14.52
N GLU A 27 35.72 8.32 15.73
CA GLU A 27 35.92 7.30 16.78
C GLU A 27 34.86 6.20 16.78
N HIS A 28 33.65 6.47 16.29
CA HIS A 28 32.52 5.54 16.35
C HIS A 28 31.75 5.42 15.01
N PRO A 29 32.40 4.90 13.95
CA PRO A 29 31.76 4.76 12.65
C PRO A 29 30.52 3.85 12.65
N ILE A 30 30.50 2.82 13.52
CA ILE A 30 29.35 1.91 13.69
C ILE A 30 28.14 2.66 14.24
N PHE A 31 28.36 3.62 15.15
CA PHE A 31 27.28 4.39 15.77
C PHE A 31 26.62 5.34 14.78
N VAL A 32 27.41 5.98 13.91
CA VAL A 32 26.87 6.84 12.83
C VAL A 32 26.03 6.01 11.86
N ASN A 33 26.50 4.81 11.48
CA ASN A 33 25.72 3.92 10.62
C ASN A 33 24.42 3.45 11.29
N PHE A 34 24.47 3.13 12.59
CA PHE A 34 23.28 2.78 13.36
C PHE A 34 22.25 3.93 13.38
N LEU A 35 22.69 5.17 13.64
CA LEU A 35 21.79 6.33 13.61
C LEU A 35 21.15 6.50 12.23
N LYS A 36 21.93 6.37 11.16
CA LYS A 36 21.43 6.45 9.78
C LYS A 36 20.33 5.42 9.51
N THR A 37 20.60 4.14 9.80
CA THR A 37 19.62 3.07 9.63
C THR A 37 18.41 3.22 10.56
N TYR A 38 18.60 3.76 11.77
CA TYR A 38 17.52 4.04 12.71
C TYR A 38 16.54 5.08 12.17
N TYR A 39 17.04 6.20 11.62
CA TYR A 39 16.19 7.20 11.00
C TYR A 39 15.54 6.69 9.71
N GLU A 40 16.25 5.90 8.91
CA GLU A 40 15.69 5.24 7.72
C GLU A 40 14.54 4.30 8.09
N PHE A 41 14.68 3.56 9.20
CA PHE A 41 13.60 2.74 9.74
C PHE A 41 12.42 3.57 10.26
N LEU A 42 12.68 4.70 10.93
CA LEU A 42 11.64 5.63 11.35
C LEU A 42 10.91 6.31 10.18
N GLU A 43 11.51 6.32 9.00
CA GLU A 43 10.96 6.79 7.72
C GLU A 43 10.30 5.67 6.91
N ALA A 44 10.34 4.43 7.37
CA ALA A 44 9.69 3.30 6.71
C ALA A 44 8.17 3.28 6.98
N GLY A 45 7.40 2.79 6.02
CA GLY A 45 6.01 2.39 6.19
C GLY A 45 5.91 0.94 6.66
N GLU A 46 4.90 0.61 7.45
CA GLU A 46 4.62 -0.77 7.87
C GLU A 46 3.47 -1.33 7.03
N LEU A 47 3.73 -2.44 6.35
CA LEU A 47 2.75 -3.19 5.58
C LEU A 47 2.53 -4.55 6.25
N GLN A 48 1.31 -4.82 6.69
CA GLN A 48 0.93 -6.15 7.16
C GLN A 48 0.44 -6.94 5.96
N VAL A 49 1.10 -8.06 5.69
CA VAL A 49 0.84 -8.86 4.49
C VAL A 49 0.50 -10.29 4.85
N THR A 50 -0.35 -10.90 4.04
CA THR A 50 -0.53 -12.35 4.01
C THR A 50 0.24 -12.89 2.82
N VAL A 51 1.19 -13.78 3.10
CA VAL A 51 2.02 -14.47 2.12
C VAL A 51 1.94 -15.97 2.37
N VAL A 52 2.02 -16.76 1.30
CA VAL A 52 2.17 -18.21 1.41
C VAL A 52 3.64 -18.51 1.20
N ILE A 53 4.33 -18.88 2.28
CA ILE A 53 5.72 -19.31 2.24
C ILE A 53 5.77 -20.81 2.49
N ASP A 54 6.05 -21.58 1.45
CA ASP A 54 6.36 -23.00 1.60
C ASP A 54 7.83 -23.14 1.99
N SER A 55 8.09 -23.58 3.21
CA SER A 55 9.45 -23.77 3.73
C SER A 55 9.75 -25.26 3.91
N LEU A 56 10.87 -25.72 3.37
CA LEU A 56 11.43 -27.04 3.65
C LEU A 56 12.46 -26.91 4.79
N ARG A 57 12.25 -27.64 5.90
CA ARG A 57 13.18 -27.70 7.02
C ARG A 57 13.88 -29.06 7.03
N MET A 58 15.17 -29.09 6.75
CA MET A 58 15.99 -30.30 6.79
C MET A 58 16.74 -30.42 8.12
N GLU A 59 16.95 -31.65 8.58
CA GLU A 59 17.83 -31.93 9.71
C GLU A 59 19.30 -31.88 9.25
N THR A 60 20.18 -31.27 10.06
CA THR A 60 21.60 -31.08 9.70
C THR A 60 22.50 -32.25 10.11
N ILE A 61 21.94 -33.23 10.83
CA ILE A 61 22.71 -34.29 11.52
C ILE A 61 22.73 -35.59 10.69
N SER A 62 21.83 -35.76 9.73
CA SER A 62 21.71 -36.98 8.93
C SER A 62 21.44 -36.65 7.45
N ASP A 63 21.89 -37.54 6.58
CA ASP A 63 21.53 -37.47 5.16
C ASP A 63 20.02 -37.69 5.02
N SER A 64 19.31 -36.64 4.61
CA SER A 64 17.85 -36.64 4.46
C SER A 64 17.48 -36.52 2.98
N PHE A 65 16.61 -37.41 2.50
CA PHE A 65 16.10 -37.38 1.12
C PHE A 65 14.65 -36.90 1.09
N ILE A 66 14.32 -35.98 0.20
CA ILE A 66 12.93 -35.58 -0.04
C ILE A 66 12.31 -36.59 -1.01
N ILE A 67 11.21 -37.22 -0.60
CA ILE A 67 10.41 -38.13 -1.44
C ILE A 67 9.09 -37.46 -1.81
N SER A 68 8.71 -37.56 -3.09
CA SER A 68 7.39 -37.16 -3.58
C SER A 68 6.46 -38.37 -3.51
N GLU A 69 5.30 -38.24 -2.85
CA GLU A 69 4.27 -39.28 -2.85
C GLU A 69 3.34 -39.07 -4.06
N GLY A 70 3.51 -39.88 -5.10
CA GLY A 70 2.65 -39.87 -6.28
C GLY A 70 3.34 -40.36 -7.56
N ASP A 71 2.53 -40.80 -8.54
CA ASP A 71 2.98 -41.28 -9.86
C ASP A 71 3.45 -40.14 -10.79
N VAL A 72 3.38 -38.90 -10.32
CA VAL A 72 3.89 -37.71 -10.99
C VAL A 72 5.17 -37.26 -10.27
N PRO A 73 6.34 -37.27 -10.93
CA PRO A 73 7.56 -36.79 -10.30
C PRO A 73 7.46 -35.28 -10.03
N VAL A 74 7.32 -34.91 -8.75
CA VAL A 74 7.46 -33.52 -8.31
C VAL A 74 8.94 -33.16 -8.38
N LYS A 75 9.31 -32.28 -9.32
CA LYS A 75 10.64 -31.69 -9.35
C LYS A 75 10.74 -30.69 -8.20
N PHE A 76 11.55 -31.02 -7.19
CA PHE A 76 11.94 -30.08 -6.14
C PHE A 76 13.06 -29.19 -6.66
N ASN A 77 12.67 -28.09 -7.28
CA ASN A 77 13.61 -27.07 -7.71
C ASN A 77 13.98 -26.23 -6.49
N THR A 78 15.22 -26.33 -6.01
CA THR A 78 15.81 -25.38 -5.03
C THR A 78 16.17 -24.08 -5.76
N GLU A 79 15.22 -23.55 -6.53
CA GLU A 79 15.50 -22.46 -7.45
C GLU A 79 15.60 -21.13 -6.73
N ILE A 80 16.69 -20.41 -7.00
CA ILE A 80 16.74 -18.96 -6.89
C ILE A 80 15.94 -18.44 -8.10
N GLY A 81 14.68 -18.07 -7.87
CA GLY A 81 13.75 -17.66 -8.93
C GLY A 81 12.29 -17.95 -8.57
N THR A 82 11.39 -17.75 -9.56
CA THR A 82 9.90 -17.70 -9.53
C THR A 82 9.13 -18.85 -8.85
N GLY A 83 9.79 -19.73 -8.09
CA GLY A 83 9.19 -20.84 -7.35
C GLY A 83 8.65 -20.47 -5.97
N SER A 84 9.29 -19.54 -5.24
CA SER A 84 8.73 -19.06 -3.96
C SER A 84 7.99 -17.74 -4.18
N THR A 85 6.69 -17.82 -4.39
CA THR A 85 5.82 -16.62 -4.48
C THR A 85 5.66 -15.92 -3.13
N GLY A 86 6.28 -16.38 -2.05
CA GLY A 86 6.03 -15.89 -0.70
C GLY A 86 7.11 -15.01 -0.06
N LYS A 87 8.35 -15.00 -0.56
CA LYS A 87 9.47 -14.32 0.10
C LYS A 87 10.00 -13.15 -0.73
N PHE A 88 10.16 -12.00 -0.08
CA PHE A 88 10.68 -10.80 -0.72
C PHE A 88 12.19 -10.69 -0.47
N ASP A 89 12.91 -10.16 -1.46
CA ASP A 89 14.32 -9.83 -1.31
C ASP A 89 14.48 -8.42 -0.72
N VAL A 90 15.34 -8.28 0.29
CA VAL A 90 15.63 -6.98 0.90
C VAL A 90 16.26 -6.06 -0.15
N GLY A 91 15.71 -4.86 -0.30
CA GLY A 91 16.10 -3.88 -1.32
C GLY A 91 15.34 -3.98 -2.64
N GLU A 92 14.44 -4.95 -2.80
CA GLU A 92 13.67 -5.07 -4.05
C GLU A 92 12.53 -4.06 -4.16
N THR A 93 12.07 -3.81 -5.39
CA THR A 93 10.93 -2.94 -5.66
C THR A 93 9.64 -3.75 -5.71
N ILE A 94 8.63 -3.29 -4.97
CA ILE A 94 7.29 -3.84 -4.95
C ILE A 94 6.30 -2.92 -5.69
N THR A 95 5.36 -3.52 -6.41
CA THR A 95 4.32 -2.81 -7.16
C THR A 95 2.93 -3.33 -6.80
N GLY A 96 2.01 -2.44 -6.38
CA GLY A 96 0.61 -2.79 -6.15
C GLY A 96 -0.16 -2.96 -7.46
N ARG A 97 -0.99 -4.01 -7.59
CA ARG A 97 -1.76 -4.26 -8.83
C ARG A 97 -2.87 -3.25 -9.08
N ILE A 98 -3.52 -2.77 -8.03
CA ILE A 98 -4.67 -1.87 -8.13
C ILE A 98 -4.16 -0.42 -8.07
N SER A 99 -3.40 -0.10 -7.04
CA SER A 99 -2.87 1.23 -6.79
C SER A 99 -1.75 1.65 -7.74
N LYS A 100 -1.06 0.68 -8.37
CA LYS A 100 0.21 0.89 -9.11
C LYS A 100 1.26 1.63 -8.27
N ALA A 101 1.13 1.57 -6.94
CA ALA A 101 2.07 2.17 -6.01
C ALA A 101 3.37 1.39 -6.06
N ILE A 102 4.48 2.13 -6.08
CA ILE A 102 5.83 1.56 -6.12
C ILE A 102 6.51 1.91 -4.80
N ALA A 103 7.08 0.91 -4.15
CA ALA A 103 7.91 1.07 -2.95
C ALA A 103 9.08 0.07 -2.94
N THR A 104 10.11 0.34 -2.15
CA THR A 104 11.23 -0.58 -1.96
C THR A 104 11.09 -1.32 -0.64
N VAL A 105 11.45 -2.59 -0.58
CA VAL A 105 11.47 -3.39 0.64
C VAL A 105 12.72 -3.04 1.44
N LEU A 106 12.55 -2.54 2.67
CA LEU A 106 13.65 -2.21 3.58
C LEU A 106 13.96 -3.37 4.53
N VAL A 107 12.91 -4.00 5.07
CA VAL A 107 13.04 -5.16 5.96
C VAL A 107 11.88 -6.12 5.71
N ASP A 108 12.22 -7.39 5.60
CA ASP A 108 11.27 -8.50 5.54
C ASP A 108 11.16 -9.15 6.94
N ASP A 109 9.96 -9.13 7.53
CA ASP A 109 9.58 -9.90 8.72
C ASP A 109 8.36 -10.79 8.40
N LEU A 110 8.48 -11.60 7.34
CA LEU A 110 7.46 -12.55 6.93
C LEU A 110 7.53 -13.88 7.69
N THR A 111 8.60 -14.07 8.48
CA THR A 111 8.78 -15.26 9.35
C THR A 111 7.92 -15.21 10.62
N ASN A 112 7.31 -14.06 10.91
CA ASN A 112 6.41 -13.88 12.03
C ASN A 112 5.06 -14.59 11.77
N THR A 113 4.80 -15.65 12.52
CA THR A 113 3.60 -16.50 12.34
C THR A 113 2.30 -15.87 12.82
N VAL A 114 2.35 -14.76 13.57
CA VAL A 114 1.17 -14.11 14.14
C VAL A 114 0.72 -12.94 13.26
N GLN A 115 1.66 -12.12 12.79
CA GLN A 115 1.41 -11.00 11.88
C GLN A 115 2.63 -10.80 10.99
N PRO A 116 2.65 -11.35 9.77
CA PRO A 116 3.73 -11.13 8.82
C PRO A 116 3.77 -9.65 8.44
N ARG A 117 4.95 -9.04 8.52
CA ARG A 117 5.15 -7.61 8.28
C ARG A 117 6.25 -7.39 7.26
N LEU A 118 6.04 -6.38 6.44
CA LEU A 118 7.01 -5.89 5.48
C LEU A 118 7.21 -4.40 5.75
N PHE A 119 8.45 -4.00 5.98
CA PHE A 119 8.80 -2.58 6.08
C PHE A 119 9.21 -2.09 4.71
N ILE A 120 8.52 -1.07 4.23
CA ILE A 120 8.68 -0.55 2.87
C ILE A 120 9.09 0.92 2.91
N SER A 121 9.67 1.43 1.83
CA SER A 121 9.82 2.88 1.67
C SER A 121 8.44 3.54 1.76
N SER A 122 8.37 4.65 2.49
CA SER A 122 7.15 5.45 2.69
C SER A 122 6.40 5.74 1.37
N GLN A 123 5.26 5.07 1.19
CA GLN A 123 4.34 5.26 0.05
C GLN A 123 2.89 5.04 0.50
N GLN A 124 2.03 6.03 0.35
CA GLN A 124 0.66 6.04 0.88
C GLN A 124 -0.44 5.62 -0.10
N LYS A 125 -0.07 5.34 -1.35
CA LYS A 125 -1.03 4.95 -2.39
C LYS A 125 -1.52 3.51 -2.27
N PHE A 126 -0.88 2.68 -1.45
CA PHE A 126 -1.29 1.29 -1.30
C PHE A 126 -2.71 1.18 -0.72
N GLU A 127 -3.49 0.26 -1.28
CA GLU A 127 -4.86 -0.02 -0.86
C GLU A 127 -4.92 -1.31 -0.01
N GLU A 128 -5.78 -1.33 1.00
CA GLU A 128 -5.99 -2.55 1.79
C GLU A 128 -6.69 -3.62 0.93
N GLY A 129 -6.20 -4.86 0.97
CA GLY A 129 -6.72 -5.99 0.19
C GLY A 129 -6.10 -6.13 -1.20
N GLU A 130 -5.18 -5.25 -1.64
CA GLU A 130 -4.53 -5.40 -2.93
C GLU A 130 -3.36 -6.40 -2.91
N ILE A 131 -3.05 -6.98 -4.07
CA ILE A 131 -1.88 -7.83 -4.25
C ILE A 131 -0.70 -6.98 -4.69
N VAL A 132 0.44 -7.24 -4.06
CA VAL A 132 1.73 -6.61 -4.32
C VAL A 132 2.65 -7.61 -4.96
N ASP A 133 3.25 -7.23 -6.08
CA ASP A 133 4.21 -8.04 -6.83
C ASP A 133 5.65 -7.50 -6.64
N GLY A 134 6.57 -8.39 -6.28
CA GLY A 134 8.02 -8.12 -6.23
C GLY A 134 8.65 -8.18 -7.63
N ALA A 135 9.45 -7.17 -7.99
CA ALA A 135 10.05 -7.06 -9.31
C ALA A 135 11.20 -8.06 -9.55
N THR A 136 11.91 -8.47 -8.50
CA THR A 136 13.10 -9.34 -8.61
C THR A 136 12.79 -10.76 -8.15
N SER A 137 12.07 -10.91 -7.03
CA SER A 137 11.67 -12.21 -6.48
C SER A 137 10.48 -12.85 -7.19
N GLY A 138 9.63 -12.04 -7.84
CA GLY A 138 8.32 -12.51 -8.33
C GLY A 138 7.35 -12.87 -7.20
N ALA A 139 7.65 -12.45 -5.96
CA ALA A 139 6.81 -12.72 -4.80
C ALA A 139 5.49 -11.94 -4.87
N GLN A 140 4.43 -12.56 -4.35
CA GLN A 140 3.09 -12.02 -4.27
C GLN A 140 2.64 -11.97 -2.82
N ALA A 141 2.33 -10.77 -2.35
CA ALA A 141 1.77 -10.54 -1.03
C ALA A 141 0.38 -9.93 -1.15
N THR A 142 -0.57 -10.40 -0.34
CA THR A 142 -1.85 -9.70 -0.18
C THR A 142 -1.76 -8.73 1.00
N ILE A 143 -2.05 -7.45 0.77
CA ILE A 143 -2.02 -6.44 1.83
C ILE A 143 -3.24 -6.64 2.74
N THR A 144 -3.00 -6.95 4.02
CA THR A 144 -4.07 -7.03 5.02
C THR A 144 -4.31 -5.67 5.66
N LYS A 145 -3.23 -4.92 5.94
CA LYS A 145 -3.32 -3.61 6.57
C LYS A 145 -2.13 -2.75 6.20
N TYR A 146 -2.38 -1.49 5.87
CA TYR A 146 -1.33 -0.52 5.60
C TYR A 146 -1.26 0.52 6.73
N ARG A 147 -0.08 0.68 7.33
CA ARG A 147 0.20 1.76 8.28
C ARG A 147 1.19 2.72 7.65
N GLY A 148 0.65 3.84 7.17
CA GLY A 148 1.46 4.93 6.65
C GLY A 148 2.34 5.54 7.72
N ASN A 149 3.53 5.97 7.30
CA ASN A 149 4.49 6.57 8.19
C ASN A 149 3.95 7.86 8.83
N PRO A 150 4.03 8.03 10.17
CA PRO A 150 3.51 9.22 10.83
C PRO A 150 4.20 10.51 10.39
N ILE A 151 5.51 10.49 10.13
CA ILE A 151 6.29 11.64 9.64
C ILE A 151 5.74 12.06 8.27
N GLN A 152 5.54 11.10 7.38
CA GLN A 152 4.98 11.34 6.06
C GLN A 152 3.55 11.90 6.14
N ASN A 153 2.70 11.32 6.98
CA ASN A 153 1.31 11.77 7.18
C ASN A 153 1.25 13.21 7.69
N ILE A 154 2.19 13.63 8.55
CA ILE A 154 2.25 15.02 9.06
C ILE A 154 2.66 15.98 7.94
N GLN A 155 3.69 15.63 7.15
CA GLN A 155 4.14 16.48 6.05
C GLN A 155 3.06 16.67 4.97
N GLN A 156 2.30 15.61 4.68
CA GLN A 156 1.27 15.60 3.63
C GLN A 156 -0.14 15.92 4.14
N LEU A 157 -0.30 16.25 5.42
CA LEU A 157 -1.60 16.49 6.04
C LEU A 157 -2.41 17.59 5.33
N LEU A 158 -1.74 18.66 4.91
CA LEU A 158 -2.36 19.76 4.17
C LEU A 158 -2.75 19.37 2.75
N GLU A 159 -2.05 18.40 2.15
CA GLU A 159 -2.33 17.92 0.80
C GLU A 159 -3.59 17.03 0.77
N TYR A 160 -3.90 16.35 1.88
CA TYR A 160 -5.12 15.52 2.00
C TYR A 160 -6.42 16.31 1.99
N ALA A 161 -6.38 17.63 2.13
CA ALA A 161 -7.54 18.49 1.91
C ALA A 161 -8.07 18.35 0.48
N ASN A 162 -7.21 18.01 -0.49
CA ASN A 162 -7.62 17.69 -1.83
C ASN A 162 -8.05 16.22 -1.93
N THR A 163 -9.29 15.99 -2.38
CA THR A 163 -9.87 14.66 -2.62
C THR A 163 -9.11 13.82 -3.65
N ASP A 164 -8.30 14.43 -4.51
CA ASP A 164 -7.42 13.69 -5.43
C ASP A 164 -6.18 13.10 -4.75
N ASN A 165 -5.73 13.73 -3.66
CA ASN A 165 -4.47 13.42 -3.00
C ASN A 165 -4.67 12.73 -1.64
N THR A 166 -5.92 12.54 -1.23
CA THR A 166 -6.26 11.90 0.05
C THR A 166 -6.14 10.38 -0.01
N THR A 167 -5.91 9.77 1.16
CA THR A 167 -5.87 8.30 1.31
C THR A 167 -7.25 7.70 1.15
N THR A 168 -7.33 6.45 0.67
CA THR A 168 -8.61 5.75 0.45
C THR A 168 -9.44 5.68 1.74
N ARG A 169 -8.79 5.49 2.89
CA ARG A 169 -9.48 5.48 4.19
C ARG A 169 -10.10 6.84 4.55
N PHE A 170 -9.38 7.95 4.35
CA PHE A 170 -9.97 9.27 4.57
C PHE A 170 -11.12 9.55 3.60
N LEU A 171 -10.99 9.10 2.35
CA LEU A 171 -12.06 9.21 1.37
C LEU A 171 -13.32 8.45 1.80
N ASP A 172 -13.17 7.21 2.28
CA ASP A 172 -14.29 6.41 2.74
C ASP A 172 -14.96 7.04 3.98
N GLU A 173 -14.20 7.65 4.89
CA GLU A 173 -14.77 8.42 6.01
C GLU A 173 -15.51 9.68 5.55
N MET A 174 -14.94 10.44 4.60
CA MET A 174 -15.64 11.58 3.99
C MET A 174 -16.93 11.15 3.30
N TYR A 175 -16.91 10.03 2.59
CA TYR A 175 -18.08 9.46 1.96
C TYR A 175 -19.14 9.07 3.00
N ASN A 176 -18.76 8.39 4.08
CA ASN A 176 -19.67 8.00 5.15
C ASN A 176 -20.31 9.21 5.85
N GLN A 177 -19.55 10.29 6.05
CA GLN A 177 -20.03 11.50 6.73
C GLN A 177 -20.89 12.39 5.85
N PHE A 178 -20.47 12.61 4.60
CA PHE A 178 -21.12 13.59 3.74
C PHE A 178 -22.14 12.98 2.77
N LEU A 179 -22.07 11.69 2.45
CA LEU A 179 -22.92 11.00 1.47
C LEU A 179 -23.75 9.88 2.10
N GLU A 180 -24.20 10.04 3.35
CA GLU A 180 -24.97 9.03 4.09
C GLU A 180 -26.21 8.54 3.31
N ALA A 181 -26.84 9.43 2.53
CA ALA A 181 -28.05 9.12 1.76
C ALA A 181 -27.79 8.36 0.45
N ILE A 182 -26.54 8.20 0.03
CA ILE A 182 -26.19 7.51 -1.22
C ILE A 182 -25.70 6.10 -0.88
N PRO A 183 -26.25 5.05 -1.50
CA PRO A 183 -25.78 3.69 -1.27
C PRO A 183 -24.31 3.56 -1.67
N LYS A 184 -23.56 2.73 -0.92
CA LYS A 184 -22.11 2.52 -1.13
C LYS A 184 -21.79 1.78 -2.44
N SER A 185 -22.80 1.15 -3.04
CA SER A 185 -22.73 0.46 -4.33
C SER A 185 -23.15 1.42 -5.44
N LEU A 186 -22.16 1.97 -6.14
CA LEU A 186 -22.36 2.84 -7.31
C LEU A 186 -22.23 2.02 -8.60
N ALA A 187 -22.80 2.52 -9.71
CA ALA A 187 -22.64 1.89 -11.01
C ALA A 187 -21.16 1.80 -11.44
N SER A 188 -20.80 0.73 -12.16
CA SER A 188 -19.42 0.46 -12.60
C SER A 188 -18.87 1.61 -13.42
N GLY A 189 -17.80 2.25 -12.93
CA GLY A 189 -17.15 3.40 -13.57
C GLY A 189 -17.37 4.74 -12.87
N THR A 190 -18.21 4.80 -11.82
CA THR A 190 -18.34 6.02 -11.01
C THR A 190 -17.19 6.14 -10.01
N SER A 191 -16.39 7.19 -10.16
CA SER A 191 -15.32 7.55 -9.23
C SER A 191 -15.90 8.14 -7.94
N LYS A 192 -15.62 7.52 -6.78
CA LYS A 192 -15.97 8.08 -5.47
C LYS A 192 -15.38 9.48 -5.28
N ARG A 193 -14.19 9.74 -5.85
CA ARG A 193 -13.49 11.04 -5.75
C ARG A 193 -14.29 12.15 -6.42
N ASP A 194 -14.80 11.90 -7.62
CA ASP A 194 -15.54 12.93 -8.37
C ASP A 194 -16.92 13.21 -7.76
N LEU A 195 -17.51 12.19 -7.13
CA LEU A 195 -18.73 12.32 -6.33
C LEU A 195 -18.52 13.24 -5.13
N VAL A 196 -17.44 13.05 -4.37
CA VAL A 196 -17.14 13.91 -3.21
C VAL A 196 -16.81 15.34 -3.66
N LYS A 197 -16.16 15.54 -4.83
CA LYS A 197 -15.91 16.89 -5.37
C LYS A 197 -17.20 17.64 -5.74
N SER A 198 -18.16 16.93 -6.33
CA SER A 198 -19.42 17.50 -6.82
C SER A 198 -20.57 17.44 -5.79
N ILE A 199 -20.24 17.18 -4.52
CA ILE A 199 -21.23 16.96 -3.47
C ILE A 199 -22.13 18.17 -3.20
N ASN A 200 -21.59 19.38 -3.26
CA ASN A 200 -22.38 20.60 -3.05
C ASN A 200 -23.42 20.78 -4.16
N ASP A 201 -23.02 20.56 -5.41
CA ASP A 201 -23.92 20.65 -6.56
C ASP A 201 -25.01 19.58 -6.50
N LEU A 202 -24.65 18.38 -6.04
CA LEU A 202 -25.60 17.29 -5.84
C LEU A 202 -26.67 17.64 -4.79
N TYR A 203 -26.26 18.15 -3.64
CA TYR A 203 -27.20 18.54 -2.58
C TYR A 203 -28.00 19.79 -2.97
N ALA A 204 -27.42 20.73 -3.71
CA ALA A 204 -28.13 21.91 -4.21
C ALA A 204 -29.18 21.56 -5.29
N ALA A 205 -28.89 20.60 -6.16
CA ALA A 205 -29.81 20.13 -7.20
C ALA A 205 -30.90 19.19 -6.66
N LYS A 206 -30.90 18.85 -5.37
CA LYS A 206 -31.88 17.95 -4.76
C LYS A 206 -33.31 18.46 -4.99
N GLY A 207 -34.13 17.64 -5.62
CA GLY A 207 -35.53 17.97 -5.94
C GLY A 207 -35.76 18.58 -7.33
N THR A 208 -34.70 18.95 -8.06
CA THR A 208 -34.81 19.39 -9.47
C THR A 208 -34.89 18.19 -10.42
N SER A 209 -35.40 18.38 -11.64
CA SER A 209 -35.40 17.33 -12.67
C SER A 209 -33.99 16.82 -12.94
N GLU A 210 -33.02 17.72 -13.05
CA GLU A 210 -31.61 17.37 -13.31
C GLU A 210 -30.98 16.58 -12.15
N GLY A 211 -31.33 16.89 -10.90
CA GLY A 211 -30.87 16.11 -9.74
C GLY A 211 -31.37 14.66 -9.77
N HIS A 212 -32.62 14.43 -10.17
CA HIS A 212 -33.17 13.08 -10.31
C HIS A 212 -32.53 12.32 -11.49
N LYS A 213 -32.28 13.00 -12.62
CA LYS A 213 -31.55 12.40 -13.75
C LYS A 213 -30.14 11.98 -13.35
N PHE A 214 -29.42 12.87 -12.66
CA PHE A 214 -28.08 12.59 -12.18
C PHE A 214 -28.05 11.42 -11.17
N PHE A 215 -29.00 11.37 -10.24
CA PHE A 215 -29.12 10.25 -9.30
C PHE A 215 -29.35 8.91 -10.00
N LEU A 216 -30.23 8.87 -11.01
CA LEU A 216 -30.48 7.66 -11.80
C LEU A 216 -29.26 7.23 -12.63
N ARG A 217 -28.55 8.20 -13.22
CA ARG A 217 -27.26 7.96 -13.89
C ARG A 217 -26.23 7.38 -12.93
N LEU A 218 -26.18 7.87 -11.70
CA LEU A 218 -25.23 7.43 -10.67
C LEU A 218 -25.48 5.98 -10.22
N MET A 219 -26.75 5.59 -10.11
CA MET A 219 -27.16 4.27 -9.62
C MET A 219 -27.17 3.20 -10.70
N PHE A 220 -27.62 3.55 -11.91
CA PHE A 220 -27.93 2.57 -12.95
C PHE A 220 -27.09 2.74 -14.22
N ALA A 221 -26.26 3.79 -14.30
CA ALA A 221 -25.57 4.18 -15.53
C ALA A 221 -26.53 4.44 -16.72
N GLU A 222 -27.76 4.86 -16.43
CA GLU A 222 -28.79 5.13 -17.44
C GLU A 222 -29.21 6.61 -17.45
N GLU A 223 -29.48 7.13 -18.64
CA GLU A 223 -30.09 8.45 -18.84
C GLU A 223 -31.61 8.34 -18.65
N ALA A 224 -32.17 9.08 -17.69
CA ALA A 224 -33.60 9.11 -17.45
C ALA A 224 -34.25 10.37 -18.03
N GLU A 225 -35.42 10.22 -18.65
CA GLU A 225 -36.31 11.33 -18.94
C GLU A 225 -37.38 11.44 -17.86
N ILE A 226 -37.55 12.63 -17.31
CA ILE A 226 -38.46 12.88 -16.18
C ILE A 226 -39.53 13.84 -16.65
N VAL A 227 -40.77 13.36 -16.62
CA VAL A 227 -41.96 14.15 -16.92
C VAL A 227 -42.73 14.31 -15.63
N TYR A 228 -42.94 15.56 -15.21
CA TYR A 228 -43.84 15.86 -14.10
C TYR A 228 -45.29 15.86 -14.61
N PRO A 229 -46.25 15.35 -13.82
CA PRO A 229 -47.67 15.43 -14.15
C PRO A 229 -48.18 16.87 -14.22
#